data_AF-A0A6P2ET11-F1
#
_entry.id   AF-A0A6P2ET11-F1
#
_cell.length_a   1.000
_cell.length_b   1.000
_cell.length_c   1.000
_cell.angle_alpha   90.00
_cell.angle_beta   90.00
_cell.angle_gamma   90.00
#
_symmetry.space_group_name_H-M   'P 1'
#
loop_
_entity.id
_entity.type
_entity.pdbx_description
1 polymer ?
#
loop_
_entity_poly.entity_id
_entity_poly.type
_entity_poly.pdbx_seq_one_letter_code
_entity_poly.pdbx_strand_id
1 'polypeptide(L)'
;MNTGNGTRLFINEVATRDGFQMESRFIPTEDKIALIDRMSGLGYAKIEVTSFTSAKAIPALRDGEEVMGRIARRPGVVYTALVPNLRGGERALDSRVEEFNVVMSASETHNLANLRMTRAQSFAQLAEVIALARQARVPVNVSLSCVFGCPMEGEVPLEGVLGWIERFAERGVAGITLCDTTGMAYPTQVQDICASALARFASLDFTAHFHNTRAMGLVNTMAAVEAGVRRLDMSLGGIGGCPYAPGATGNVATEDVVHMLQCMGYDTGMDLDGLVAAAATLEALVQHALPAQVSRAGHRLTRHAPPADFAEIVERAKARDAGTKELQT
;
A
#
# COMPACT_ATOMS: atom_id res chain seq x y z
N MET A 1 15.39 -5.39 15.85
CA MET A 1 14.01 -4.95 15.62
C MET A 1 13.29 -4.77 16.94
N ASN A 2 12.47 -3.74 17.06
CA ASN A 2 11.73 -3.43 18.29
C ASN A 2 10.45 -4.28 18.41
N THR A 3 10.04 -4.61 19.64
CA THR A 3 8.69 -5.16 19.88
C THR A 3 7.66 -4.04 19.74
N GLY A 4 6.49 -4.36 19.16
CA GLY A 4 5.46 -3.36 18.92
C GLY A 4 4.87 -2.77 20.19
N ASN A 5 4.80 -3.54 21.28
CA ASN A 5 4.28 -3.13 22.59
C ASN A 5 2.91 -2.43 22.51
N GLY A 6 2.04 -2.83 21.57
CA GLY A 6 0.73 -2.22 21.34
C GLY A 6 0.78 -0.85 20.65
N THR A 7 1.93 -0.45 20.08
CA THR A 7 2.04 0.77 19.27
C THR A 7 1.07 0.70 18.10
N ARG A 8 0.21 1.71 17.99
CA ARG A 8 -0.81 1.80 16.93
C ARG A 8 -0.16 2.12 15.58
N LEU A 9 -0.54 1.35 14.56
CA LEU A 9 -0.24 1.60 13.15
C LEU A 9 -1.56 1.79 12.38
N PHE A 10 -1.50 2.61 11.33
CA PHE A 10 -2.65 2.96 10.50
C PHE A 10 -2.42 2.41 9.09
N ILE A 11 -3.24 1.44 8.72
CA ILE A 11 -3.13 0.76 7.44
C ILE A 11 -4.06 1.44 6.43
N ASN A 12 -3.52 1.74 5.26
CA ASN A 12 -4.24 2.33 4.14
C ASN A 12 -4.28 1.31 2.99
N GLU A 13 -5.44 1.17 2.35
CA GLU A 13 -5.66 0.26 1.22
C GLU A 13 -5.56 0.99 -0.11
N VAL A 14 -4.83 0.42 -1.09
CA VAL A 14 -4.67 1.01 -2.43
C VAL A 14 -5.09 0.08 -3.60
N ALA A 15 -5.52 -1.15 -3.36
CA ALA A 15 -5.85 -2.13 -4.39
C ALA A 15 -6.88 -1.63 -5.41
N THR A 16 -7.91 -0.91 -4.96
CA THR A 16 -9.00 -0.46 -5.85
C THR A 16 -8.61 0.70 -6.77
N ARG A 17 -7.48 1.36 -6.49
CA ARG A 17 -6.88 2.39 -7.36
C ARG A 17 -5.63 1.85 -8.02
N ASP A 18 -4.57 1.66 -7.24
CA ASP A 18 -3.23 1.29 -7.73
C ASP A 18 -3.18 -0.13 -8.26
N GLY A 19 -3.90 -1.05 -7.61
CA GLY A 19 -4.07 -2.43 -8.08
C GLY A 19 -4.82 -2.49 -9.41
N PHE A 20 -6.08 -2.07 -9.41
CA PHE A 20 -6.96 -2.13 -10.56
C PHE A 20 -6.48 -1.34 -11.78
N GLN A 21 -5.66 -0.31 -11.60
CA GLN A 21 -5.06 0.41 -12.72
C GLN A 21 -4.22 -0.50 -13.64
N MET A 22 -3.62 -1.57 -13.10
CA MET A 22 -2.80 -2.51 -13.85
C MET A 22 -3.59 -3.68 -14.45
N GLU A 23 -4.86 -3.81 -14.08
CA GLU A 23 -5.70 -4.89 -14.54
C GLU A 23 -6.14 -4.67 -15.98
N SER A 24 -5.84 -5.66 -16.83
CA SER A 24 -6.28 -5.66 -18.24
C SER A 24 -7.80 -5.77 -18.37
N ARG A 25 -8.44 -6.39 -17.36
CA ARG A 25 -9.88 -6.60 -17.29
C ARG A 25 -10.54 -5.47 -16.52
N PHE A 26 -11.63 -4.94 -17.09
CA PHE A 26 -12.50 -4.04 -16.34
C PHE A 26 -13.28 -4.83 -15.28
N ILE A 27 -13.04 -4.50 -14.01
CA ILE A 27 -13.85 -4.99 -12.89
C ILE A 27 -15.17 -4.22 -12.86
N PRO A 28 -16.33 -4.90 -12.90
CA PRO A 28 -17.63 -4.24 -12.84
C PRO A 28 -17.79 -3.31 -11.64
N THR A 29 -18.51 -2.21 -11.83
CA THR A 29 -18.70 -1.16 -10.82
C THR A 29 -19.33 -1.70 -9.53
N GLU A 30 -20.32 -2.59 -9.63
CA GLU A 30 -20.94 -3.26 -8.47
C GLU A 30 -19.93 -4.09 -7.67
N ASP A 31 -19.03 -4.80 -8.34
CA ASP A 31 -18.02 -5.63 -7.70
C ASP A 31 -16.98 -4.76 -6.98
N LYS A 32 -16.61 -3.61 -7.56
CA LYS A 32 -15.75 -2.62 -6.89
C LYS A 32 -16.40 -2.09 -5.63
N ILE A 33 -17.67 -1.66 -5.71
CA ILE A 33 -18.43 -1.14 -4.57
C ILE A 33 -18.52 -2.20 -3.47
N ALA A 34 -18.92 -3.43 -3.81
CA ALA A 34 -19.05 -4.52 -2.85
C ALA A 34 -17.71 -4.86 -2.16
N LEU A 35 -16.61 -4.85 -2.90
CA LEU A 35 -15.28 -5.07 -2.34
C LEU A 35 -14.90 -3.92 -1.38
N ILE A 36 -15.09 -2.66 -1.79
CA ILE A 36 -14.80 -1.50 -0.94
C ILE A 36 -15.62 -1.53 0.35
N ASP A 37 -16.93 -1.75 0.26
CA ASP A 37 -17.83 -1.77 1.42
C ASP A 37 -17.47 -2.89 2.43
N ARG A 38 -16.99 -4.02 1.90
CA ARG A 38 -16.42 -5.10 2.71
C ARG A 38 -15.13 -4.65 3.38
N MET A 39 -14.17 -4.12 2.62
CA MET A 39 -12.87 -3.66 3.13
C MET A 39 -13.03 -2.57 4.18
N SER A 40 -14.00 -1.67 4.05
CA SER A 40 -14.32 -0.63 5.03
C SER A 40 -14.55 -1.18 6.44
N GLY A 41 -14.91 -2.46 6.57
CA GLY A 41 -15.11 -3.13 7.85
C GLY A 41 -13.89 -3.83 8.45
N LEU A 42 -12.75 -3.83 7.76
CA LEU A 42 -11.59 -4.65 8.13
C LEU A 42 -10.56 -3.91 8.98
N GLY A 43 -10.82 -2.66 9.33
CA GLY A 43 -9.95 -1.87 10.23
C GLY A 43 -9.03 -0.86 9.53
N TYR A 44 -9.12 -0.70 8.20
CA TYR A 44 -8.34 0.30 7.48
C TYR A 44 -8.63 1.72 8.00
N ALA A 45 -7.58 2.54 8.11
CA ALA A 45 -7.72 3.96 8.41
C ALA A 45 -8.12 4.76 7.17
N LYS A 46 -7.74 4.27 5.98
CA LYS A 46 -7.95 4.93 4.70
C LYS A 46 -8.11 3.91 3.59
N ILE A 47 -8.96 4.20 2.62
CA ILE A 47 -9.11 3.42 1.38
C ILE A 47 -8.97 4.39 0.21
N GLU A 48 -8.00 4.14 -0.67
CA GLU A 48 -7.87 4.82 -1.95
C GLU A 48 -8.80 4.17 -2.97
N VAL A 49 -9.97 4.78 -3.11
CA VAL A 49 -11.11 4.19 -3.80
C VAL A 49 -10.90 4.14 -5.32
N THR A 50 -10.40 5.23 -5.89
CA THR A 50 -10.34 5.40 -7.35
C THR A 50 -9.43 6.56 -7.77
N SER A 51 -9.44 6.88 -9.06
CA SER A 51 -8.72 8.00 -9.65
C SER A 51 -9.63 8.84 -10.55
N PHE A 52 -9.55 10.17 -10.42
CA PHE A 52 -10.17 11.15 -11.31
C PHE A 52 -9.28 11.50 -12.50
N THR A 53 -8.56 10.50 -13.03
CA THR A 53 -7.80 10.59 -14.28
C THR A 53 -8.72 10.50 -15.51
N SER A 54 -8.13 10.73 -16.68
CA SER A 54 -8.85 10.54 -17.94
C SER A 54 -9.16 9.06 -18.15
N ALA A 55 -10.42 8.72 -18.45
CA ALA A 55 -10.83 7.36 -18.81
C ALA A 55 -10.08 6.80 -20.03
N LYS A 56 -9.49 7.66 -20.88
CA LYS A 56 -8.59 7.25 -21.97
C LYS A 56 -7.24 6.78 -21.45
N ALA A 57 -6.73 7.40 -20.39
CA ALA A 57 -5.44 7.07 -19.81
C ALA A 57 -5.53 5.81 -18.93
N ILE A 58 -6.57 5.72 -18.09
CA ILE A 58 -6.81 4.57 -17.22
C ILE A 58 -8.26 4.09 -17.37
N PRO A 59 -8.55 3.25 -18.39
CA PRO A 59 -9.91 2.75 -18.64
C PRO A 59 -10.49 1.93 -17.49
N ALA A 60 -9.63 1.28 -16.69
CA ALA A 60 -10.03 0.46 -15.55
C ALA A 60 -10.76 1.24 -14.45
N LEU A 61 -10.51 2.56 -14.33
CA LEU A 61 -11.04 3.43 -13.28
C LEU A 61 -12.04 4.47 -13.81
N ARG A 62 -12.56 4.29 -15.02
CA ARG A 62 -13.47 5.26 -15.68
C ARG A 62 -14.78 5.53 -14.93
N ASP A 63 -15.18 4.61 -14.05
CA ASP A 63 -16.40 4.61 -13.25
C ASP A 63 -16.20 5.20 -11.84
N GLY A 64 -15.07 5.90 -11.60
CA GLY A 64 -14.71 6.41 -10.28
C GLY A 64 -15.75 7.30 -9.60
N GLU A 65 -16.45 8.16 -10.34
CA GLU A 65 -17.55 8.99 -9.82
C GLU A 65 -18.70 8.14 -9.29
N GLU A 66 -19.10 7.11 -10.04
CA GLU A 66 -20.17 6.21 -9.66
C GLU A 66 -19.80 5.37 -8.44
N VAL A 67 -18.57 4.83 -8.40
CA VAL A 67 -18.07 4.09 -7.24
C VAL A 67 -18.07 5.00 -6.01
N MET A 68 -17.46 6.18 -6.10
CA MET A 68 -17.37 7.12 -4.97
C MET A 68 -18.73 7.57 -4.45
N GLY A 69 -19.71 7.73 -5.33
CA GLY A 69 -21.06 8.14 -4.98
C GLY A 69 -21.92 7.05 -4.31
N ARG A 70 -21.54 5.77 -4.48
CA ARG A 70 -22.38 4.63 -4.09
C ARG A 70 -21.84 3.78 -2.94
N ILE A 71 -20.54 3.84 -2.65
CA ILE A 71 -19.95 3.10 -1.53
C ILE A 71 -20.52 3.52 -0.17
N ALA A 72 -20.66 2.53 0.71
CA ALA A 72 -21.08 2.72 2.09
C ALA A 72 -19.92 3.25 2.95
N ARG A 73 -19.97 4.54 3.30
CA ARG A 73 -18.97 5.16 4.16
C ARG A 73 -19.09 4.70 5.60
N ARG A 74 -18.00 4.15 6.14
CA ARG A 74 -17.88 3.79 7.55
C ARG A 74 -17.17 4.88 8.36
N PRO A 75 -17.68 5.24 9.56
CA PRO A 75 -17.01 6.17 10.46
C PRO A 75 -15.58 5.71 10.78
N GLY A 76 -14.63 6.63 10.75
CA GLY A 76 -13.22 6.35 11.04
C GLY A 76 -12.38 5.90 9.85
N VAL A 77 -12.98 5.70 8.67
CA VAL A 77 -12.28 5.39 7.42
C VAL A 77 -12.30 6.62 6.51
N VAL A 78 -11.13 7.05 6.04
CA VAL A 78 -11.01 8.11 5.03
C VAL A 78 -11.10 7.50 3.63
N TYR A 79 -12.02 8.00 2.81
CA TYR A 79 -12.13 7.63 1.39
C TYR A 79 -11.43 8.67 0.53
N THR A 80 -10.22 8.33 0.08
CA THR A 80 -9.35 9.19 -0.74
C THR A 80 -9.44 8.78 -2.21
N ALA A 81 -9.11 9.71 -3.10
CA ALA A 81 -9.02 9.44 -4.53
C ALA A 81 -7.85 10.19 -5.17
N LEU A 82 -7.26 9.58 -6.20
CA LEU A 82 -6.17 10.19 -6.95
C LEU A 82 -6.70 11.33 -7.84
N VAL A 83 -6.17 12.53 -7.65
CA VAL A 83 -6.54 13.74 -8.39
C VAL A 83 -5.31 14.26 -9.16
N PRO A 84 -5.24 14.06 -10.49
CA PRO A 84 -4.03 14.40 -11.24
C PRO A 84 -3.96 15.87 -11.69
N ASN A 85 -5.09 16.59 -11.73
CA ASN A 85 -5.19 17.95 -12.25
C ASN A 85 -6.48 18.64 -11.77
N LEU A 86 -6.61 19.93 -12.06
CA LEU A 86 -7.71 20.79 -11.58
C LEU A 86 -9.09 20.26 -11.97
N ARG A 87 -9.26 19.84 -13.24
CA ARG A 87 -10.52 19.27 -13.73
C ARG A 87 -10.88 17.96 -13.00
N GLY A 88 -9.89 17.14 -12.69
CA GLY A 88 -10.08 15.96 -11.84
C GLY A 88 -10.52 16.34 -10.43
N GLY A 89 -9.97 17.43 -9.88
CA GLY A 89 -10.30 17.94 -8.56
C GLY A 89 -11.74 18.42 -8.46
N GLU A 90 -12.22 19.18 -9.45
CA GLU A 90 -13.62 19.63 -9.52
C GLU A 90 -14.59 18.43 -9.48
N ARG A 91 -14.34 17.41 -10.30
CA ARG A 91 -15.13 16.17 -10.33
C ARG A 91 -15.07 15.40 -9.01
N ALA A 92 -13.91 15.41 -8.34
CA ALA A 92 -13.72 14.73 -7.08
C ALA A 92 -14.53 15.39 -5.94
N LEU A 93 -14.64 16.73 -5.94
CA LEU A 93 -15.45 17.47 -4.95
C LEU A 93 -16.94 17.07 -5.05
N ASP A 94 -17.46 16.92 -6.26
CA ASP A 94 -18.84 16.49 -6.48
C ASP A 94 -19.10 15.04 -6.02
N SER A 95 -18.02 14.26 -5.82
CA SER A 95 -18.06 12.84 -5.46
C SER A 95 -17.86 12.57 -3.96
N ARG A 96 -17.94 13.60 -3.11
CA ARG A 96 -17.80 13.49 -1.64
C ARG A 96 -16.50 12.78 -1.22
N VAL A 97 -15.40 13.11 -1.89
CA VAL A 97 -14.07 12.64 -1.49
C VAL A 97 -13.64 13.34 -0.20
N GLU A 98 -12.97 12.61 0.70
CA GLU A 98 -12.57 13.13 2.01
C GLU A 98 -11.11 13.57 2.04
N GLU A 99 -10.31 13.16 1.05
CA GLU A 99 -8.92 13.58 0.87
C GLU A 99 -8.56 13.50 -0.63
N PHE A 100 -7.79 14.46 -1.11
CA PHE A 100 -7.16 14.36 -2.43
C PHE A 100 -5.79 13.70 -2.29
N ASN A 101 -5.52 12.67 -3.09
CA ASN A 101 -4.16 12.19 -3.30
C ASN A 101 -3.62 12.72 -4.63
N VAL A 102 -2.54 13.50 -4.60
CA VAL A 102 -1.87 14.00 -5.82
C VAL A 102 -0.54 13.28 -6.00
N VAL A 103 -0.09 13.08 -7.24
CA VAL A 103 1.12 12.30 -7.55
C VAL A 103 2.15 13.12 -8.31
N MET A 104 3.40 13.07 -7.86
CA MET A 104 4.57 13.61 -8.55
C MET A 104 5.76 12.67 -8.36
N SER A 105 6.76 12.69 -9.25
CA SER A 105 8.01 11.93 -9.05
C SER A 105 9.15 12.83 -8.59
N ALA A 106 9.97 12.35 -7.65
CA ALA A 106 11.19 13.04 -7.21
C ALA A 106 12.27 13.05 -8.31
N SER A 107 12.27 12.05 -9.19
CA SER A 107 13.14 11.93 -10.37
C SER A 107 12.57 12.70 -11.58
N GLU A 108 13.43 13.41 -12.33
CA GLU A 108 13.01 14.19 -13.50
C GLU A 108 12.58 13.28 -14.65
N THR A 109 13.39 12.28 -14.98
CA THR A 109 13.15 11.36 -16.09
C THR A 109 11.89 10.55 -15.86
N HIS A 110 11.65 10.08 -14.63
CA HIS A 110 10.41 9.40 -14.29
C HIS A 110 9.19 10.32 -14.36
N ASN A 111 9.31 11.57 -13.88
CA ASN A 111 8.21 12.52 -13.96
C ASN A 111 7.83 12.83 -15.42
N LEU A 112 8.80 13.00 -16.30
CA LEU A 112 8.59 13.19 -17.73
C LEU A 112 7.97 11.96 -18.40
N ALA A 113 8.44 10.75 -18.05
CA ALA A 113 7.92 9.51 -18.62
C ALA A 113 6.47 9.23 -18.20
N ASN A 114 6.15 9.49 -16.93
CA ASN A 114 4.86 9.19 -16.32
C ASN A 114 3.82 10.30 -16.54
N LEU A 115 4.17 11.55 -16.24
CA LEU A 115 3.25 12.69 -16.24
C LEU A 115 3.39 13.59 -17.47
N ARG A 116 4.37 13.34 -18.35
CA ARG A 116 4.64 14.16 -19.56
C ARG A 116 4.89 15.63 -19.23
N MET A 117 5.45 15.89 -18.05
CA MET A 117 5.74 17.21 -17.52
C MET A 117 7.08 17.19 -16.79
N THR A 118 7.80 18.31 -16.79
CA THR A 118 8.94 18.48 -15.88
C THR A 118 8.45 18.51 -14.43
N ARG A 119 9.33 18.25 -13.46
CA ARG A 119 8.93 18.32 -12.04
C ARG A 119 8.40 19.71 -11.66
N ALA A 120 8.99 20.77 -12.20
CA ALA A 120 8.54 22.14 -11.98
C ALA A 120 7.12 22.40 -12.56
N GLN A 121 6.83 21.86 -13.75
CA GLN A 121 5.50 21.96 -14.36
C GLN A 121 4.45 21.15 -13.55
N SER A 122 4.79 19.93 -13.12
CA SER A 122 3.93 19.13 -12.25
C SER A 122 3.64 19.86 -10.94
N PHE A 123 4.67 20.39 -10.26
CA PHE A 123 4.48 21.15 -9.03
C PHE A 123 3.55 22.35 -9.23
N ALA A 124 3.71 23.12 -10.31
CA ALA A 124 2.86 24.26 -10.60
C ALA A 124 1.39 23.84 -10.78
N GLN A 125 1.13 22.77 -11.55
CA GLN A 125 -0.23 22.25 -11.74
C GLN A 125 -0.83 21.70 -10.44
N LEU A 126 -0.04 20.96 -9.65
CA LEU A 126 -0.51 20.41 -8.37
C LEU A 126 -0.76 21.50 -7.33
N ALA A 127 -0.03 22.61 -7.38
CA ALA A 127 -0.29 23.76 -6.50
C ALA A 127 -1.69 24.37 -6.75
N GLU A 128 -2.19 24.34 -7.99
CA GLU A 128 -3.57 24.75 -8.30
C GLU A 128 -4.60 23.79 -7.70
N VAL A 129 -4.35 22.47 -7.80
CA VAL A 129 -5.20 21.44 -7.18
C VAL A 129 -5.23 21.58 -5.66
N ILE A 130 -4.06 21.82 -5.04
CA ILE A 130 -3.94 22.06 -3.59
C ILE A 130 -4.74 23.31 -3.19
N ALA A 131 -4.67 24.38 -3.98
CA ALA A 131 -5.45 25.59 -3.73
C ALA A 131 -6.96 25.34 -3.80
N LEU A 132 -7.43 24.58 -4.80
CA LEU A 132 -8.84 24.16 -4.92
C LEU A 132 -9.29 23.34 -3.70
N ALA A 133 -8.53 22.30 -3.34
CA ALA A 133 -8.83 21.44 -2.20
C ALA A 133 -8.93 22.24 -0.89
N ARG A 134 -8.00 23.19 -0.69
CA ARG A 134 -8.00 24.08 0.47
C ARG A 134 -9.23 24.98 0.53
N GLN A 135 -9.67 25.52 -0.61
CA GLN A 135 -10.92 26.31 -0.67
C GLN A 135 -12.14 25.45 -0.28
N ALA A 136 -12.15 24.19 -0.72
CA ALA A 136 -13.19 23.22 -0.38
C ALA A 136 -13.01 22.57 1.01
N ARG A 137 -11.93 22.91 1.75
CA ARG A 137 -11.56 22.30 3.04
C ARG A 137 -11.36 20.79 2.99
N VAL A 138 -10.86 20.29 1.86
CA VAL A 138 -10.46 18.89 1.67
C VAL A 138 -8.94 18.78 1.88
N PRO A 139 -8.45 17.91 2.79
CA PRO A 139 -7.02 17.68 2.98
C PRO A 139 -6.38 17.10 1.72
N VAL A 140 -5.08 17.37 1.55
CA VAL A 140 -4.29 16.84 0.42
C VAL A 140 -3.13 16.01 0.94
N ASN A 141 -3.00 14.80 0.41
CA ASN A 141 -1.81 13.98 0.51
C ASN A 141 -1.03 14.04 -0.81
N VAL A 142 0.29 14.12 -0.75
CA VAL A 142 1.16 14.03 -1.94
C VAL A 142 1.88 12.70 -1.94
N SER A 143 1.59 11.86 -2.92
CA SER A 143 2.40 10.68 -3.21
C SER A 143 3.61 11.05 -4.05
N LEU A 144 4.79 10.99 -3.43
CA LEU A 144 6.06 11.30 -4.08
C LEU A 144 6.72 10.00 -4.54
N SER A 145 6.69 9.76 -5.85
CA SER A 145 7.29 8.61 -6.52
C SER A 145 8.81 8.69 -6.60
N CYS A 146 9.46 7.53 -6.73
CA CYS A 146 10.92 7.41 -6.87
C CYS A 146 11.73 8.04 -5.71
N VAL A 147 11.18 8.01 -4.48
CA VAL A 147 11.89 8.51 -3.29
C VAL A 147 13.15 7.70 -3.01
N PHE A 148 13.08 6.39 -3.24
CA PHE A 148 14.14 5.44 -2.89
C PHE A 148 14.99 5.01 -4.09
N GLY A 149 14.86 5.70 -5.22
CA GLY A 149 15.53 5.36 -6.47
C GLY A 149 14.61 5.47 -7.67
N CYS A 150 15.22 5.56 -8.84
CA CYS A 150 14.57 5.65 -10.13
C CYS A 150 15.10 4.57 -11.08
N PRO A 151 14.24 3.85 -11.81
CA PRO A 151 14.68 2.83 -12.77
C PRO A 151 15.48 3.41 -13.96
N MET A 152 15.47 4.74 -14.14
CA MET A 152 16.14 5.43 -15.25
C MET A 152 17.34 6.27 -14.79
N GLU A 153 17.31 6.83 -13.58
CA GLU A 153 18.38 7.69 -13.05
C GLU A 153 19.26 7.00 -11.99
N GLY A 154 18.84 5.84 -11.48
CA GLY A 154 19.52 5.17 -10.37
C GLY A 154 19.18 5.82 -9.04
N GLU A 155 20.21 6.21 -8.29
CA GLU A 155 20.05 6.84 -6.97
C GLU A 155 19.38 8.22 -7.09
N VAL A 156 18.40 8.47 -6.22
CA VAL A 156 17.74 9.77 -6.09
C VAL A 156 18.25 10.44 -4.82
N PRO A 157 18.94 11.60 -4.91
CA PRO A 157 19.55 12.23 -3.73
C PRO A 157 18.53 12.63 -2.66
N LEU A 158 18.82 12.30 -1.40
CA LEU A 158 17.99 12.64 -0.24
C LEU A 158 17.60 14.13 -0.20
N GLU A 159 18.56 15.04 -0.38
CA GLU A 159 18.27 16.49 -0.37
C GLU A 159 17.31 16.91 -1.48
N GLY A 160 17.34 16.22 -2.63
CA GLY A 160 16.37 16.44 -3.71
C GLY A 160 14.96 16.05 -3.28
N VAL A 161 14.82 14.92 -2.59
CA VAL A 161 13.55 14.46 -2.02
C VAL A 161 13.05 15.44 -0.96
N LEU A 162 13.88 15.79 0.02
CA LEU A 162 13.53 16.71 1.11
C LEU A 162 13.14 18.10 0.57
N GLY A 163 13.83 18.59 -0.47
CA GLY A 163 13.49 19.86 -1.12
C GLY A 163 12.13 19.86 -1.81
N TRP A 164 11.67 18.73 -2.35
CA TRP A 164 10.30 18.62 -2.88
C TRP A 164 9.26 18.55 -1.77
N ILE A 165 9.56 17.82 -0.69
CA ILE A 165 8.69 17.77 0.51
C ILE A 165 8.49 19.18 1.08
N GLU A 166 9.57 19.94 1.25
CA GLU A 166 9.53 21.33 1.74
C GLU A 166 8.60 22.21 0.90
N ARG A 167 8.73 22.15 -0.43
CA ARG A 167 7.88 22.92 -1.35
C ARG A 167 6.40 22.57 -1.23
N PHE A 168 6.04 21.30 -1.00
CA PHE A 168 4.65 20.91 -0.77
C PHE A 168 4.18 21.28 0.63
N ALA A 169 5.04 21.18 1.64
CA ALA A 169 4.75 21.63 3.00
C ALA A 169 4.36 23.12 3.03
N GLU A 170 5.08 23.96 2.29
CA GLU A 170 4.78 25.39 2.12
C GLU A 170 3.41 25.67 1.48
N ARG A 171 2.83 24.68 0.77
CA ARG A 171 1.46 24.77 0.22
C ARG A 171 0.38 24.32 1.21
N GLY A 172 0.76 23.83 2.39
CA GLY A 172 -0.16 23.40 3.44
C GLY A 172 -0.83 22.06 3.16
N VAL A 173 -0.13 21.14 2.51
CA VAL A 173 -0.59 19.75 2.37
C VAL A 173 -0.64 19.07 3.75
N ALA A 174 -1.55 18.11 3.91
CA ALA A 174 -1.72 17.39 5.18
C ALA A 174 -0.67 16.29 5.36
N GLY A 175 -0.24 15.67 4.27
CA GLY A 175 0.71 14.56 4.34
C GLY A 175 1.49 14.29 3.06
N ILE A 176 2.53 13.48 3.21
CA ILE A 176 3.37 12.98 2.13
C ILE A 176 3.44 11.46 2.22
N THR A 177 3.15 10.79 1.12
CA THR A 177 3.50 9.38 0.94
C THR A 177 4.88 9.27 0.29
N LEU A 178 5.80 8.58 0.96
CA LEU A 178 7.14 8.25 0.47
C LEU A 178 7.06 6.94 -0.32
N CYS A 179 7.11 7.01 -1.65
CA CYS A 179 6.85 5.84 -2.50
C CYS A 179 8.13 5.20 -3.06
N ASP A 180 8.32 3.91 -2.78
CA ASP A 180 9.22 3.02 -3.51
C ASP A 180 8.50 2.43 -4.73
N THR A 181 8.37 3.26 -5.77
CA THR A 181 7.56 2.99 -6.97
C THR A 181 7.96 1.72 -7.72
N THR A 182 9.22 1.31 -7.61
CA THR A 182 9.78 0.20 -8.41
C THR A 182 10.44 -0.89 -7.55
N GLY A 183 10.25 -0.85 -6.23
CA GLY A 183 10.82 -1.84 -5.31
C GLY A 183 12.35 -1.82 -5.33
N MET A 184 12.96 -0.63 -5.24
CA MET A 184 14.40 -0.39 -5.22
C MET A 184 14.94 -0.12 -3.82
N ALA A 185 14.06 0.19 -2.86
CA ALA A 185 14.46 0.57 -1.52
C ALA A 185 15.11 -0.60 -0.76
N TYR A 186 15.97 -0.26 0.20
CA TYR A 186 16.56 -1.19 1.16
C TYR A 186 16.54 -0.58 2.57
N PRO A 187 16.62 -1.40 3.65
CA PRO A 187 16.22 -0.97 4.99
C PRO A 187 16.98 0.22 5.55
N THR A 188 18.30 0.30 5.36
CA THR A 188 19.11 1.41 5.89
C THR A 188 18.77 2.73 5.19
N GLN A 189 18.58 2.72 3.86
CA GLN A 189 18.10 3.89 3.12
C GLN A 189 16.69 4.30 3.56
N VAL A 190 15.81 3.34 3.80
CA VAL A 190 14.46 3.62 4.31
C VAL A 190 14.52 4.30 5.67
N GLN A 191 15.33 3.80 6.59
CA GLN A 191 15.54 4.40 7.91
C GLN A 191 16.04 5.85 7.79
N ASP A 192 17.09 6.07 6.99
CA ASP A 192 17.70 7.38 6.82
C ASP A 192 16.72 8.40 6.23
N ILE A 193 16.00 8.05 5.15
CA ILE A 193 15.06 8.95 4.50
C ILE A 193 13.87 9.25 5.42
N CYS A 194 13.27 8.22 6.03
CA CYS A 194 12.08 8.40 6.88
C CYS A 194 12.41 9.22 8.13
N ALA A 195 13.51 8.92 8.83
CA ALA A 195 13.94 9.67 10.00
C ALA A 195 14.24 11.13 9.65
N SER A 196 14.92 11.39 8.53
CA SER A 196 15.22 12.75 8.07
C SER A 196 13.96 13.55 7.75
N ALA A 197 13.00 12.93 7.07
CA ALA A 197 11.74 13.57 6.72
C ALA A 197 10.90 13.91 7.96
N LEU A 198 10.77 12.96 8.89
CA LEU A 198 10.04 13.15 10.16
C LEU A 198 10.68 14.24 11.02
N ALA A 199 12.01 14.27 11.11
CA ALA A 199 12.73 15.27 11.90
C ALA A 199 12.59 16.69 11.33
N ARG A 200 12.59 16.84 9.99
CA ARG A 200 12.55 18.14 9.33
C ARG A 200 11.14 18.71 9.19
N PHE A 201 10.12 17.85 9.08
CA PHE A 201 8.75 18.27 8.74
C PHE A 201 7.71 17.71 9.72
N ALA A 202 7.87 18.04 11.01
CA ALA A 202 7.03 17.50 12.10
C ALA A 202 5.52 17.82 11.98
N SER A 203 5.13 18.77 11.13
CA SER A 203 3.72 19.12 10.90
C SER A 203 3.02 18.26 9.86
N LEU A 204 3.75 17.41 9.12
CA LEU A 204 3.19 16.57 8.06
C LEU A 204 2.94 15.15 8.57
N ASP A 205 1.83 14.57 8.11
CA ASP A 205 1.62 13.12 8.22
C ASP A 205 2.46 12.40 7.15
N PHE A 206 3.37 11.51 7.57
CA PHE A 206 4.13 10.67 6.66
C PHE A 206 3.52 9.28 6.53
N THR A 207 3.41 8.84 5.28
CA THR A 207 2.98 7.49 4.90
C THR A 207 4.10 6.79 4.14
N ALA A 208 4.36 5.52 4.42
CA ALA A 208 5.31 4.73 3.63
C ALA A 208 4.57 3.81 2.65
N HIS A 209 5.01 3.80 1.38
CA HIS A 209 4.43 2.98 0.31
C HIS A 209 5.53 2.16 -0.35
N PHE A 210 5.47 0.84 -0.23
CA PHE A 210 6.50 -0.06 -0.77
C PHE A 210 5.94 -1.07 -1.76
N HIS A 211 6.61 -1.16 -2.91
CA HIS A 211 6.44 -2.30 -3.81
C HIS A 211 7.35 -3.45 -3.38
N ASN A 212 6.93 -4.69 -3.67
CA ASN A 212 7.67 -5.88 -3.28
C ASN A 212 8.57 -6.45 -4.40
N THR A 213 8.89 -5.66 -5.43
CA THR A 213 9.54 -6.10 -6.68
C THR A 213 10.80 -6.94 -6.47
N ARG A 214 11.58 -6.64 -5.44
CA ARG A 214 12.83 -7.33 -5.08
C ARG A 214 12.74 -8.06 -3.74
N ALA A 215 11.53 -8.42 -3.32
CA ALA A 215 11.24 -9.07 -2.04
C ALA A 215 11.66 -8.25 -0.81
N MET A 216 11.73 -6.92 -0.93
CA MET A 216 12.15 -6.02 0.15
C MET A 216 10.97 -5.31 0.83
N GLY A 217 9.73 -5.47 0.35
CA GLY A 217 8.57 -4.69 0.80
C GLY A 217 8.28 -4.83 2.30
N LEU A 218 8.30 -6.06 2.84
CA LEU A 218 8.04 -6.31 4.26
C LEU A 218 9.13 -5.71 5.16
N VAL A 219 10.41 -5.94 4.81
CA VAL A 219 11.53 -5.45 5.62
C VAL A 219 11.66 -3.92 5.56
N ASN A 220 11.36 -3.32 4.40
CA ASN A 220 11.31 -1.86 4.26
C ASN A 220 10.13 -1.26 5.02
N THR A 221 8.99 -1.94 5.07
CA THR A 221 7.87 -1.55 5.93
C THR A 221 8.29 -1.49 7.39
N MET A 222 8.99 -2.51 7.89
CA MET A 222 9.53 -2.48 9.26
C MET A 222 10.56 -1.37 9.47
N ALA A 223 11.46 -1.16 8.51
CA ALA A 223 12.44 -0.09 8.57
C ALA A 223 11.78 1.30 8.72
N ALA A 224 10.68 1.56 7.99
CA ALA A 224 9.91 2.79 8.11
C ALA A 224 9.21 2.91 9.48
N VAL A 225 8.61 1.82 9.98
CA VAL A 225 7.96 1.78 11.31
C VAL A 225 8.97 2.09 12.42
N GLU A 226 10.17 1.51 12.34
CA GLU A 226 11.26 1.74 13.29
C GLU A 226 11.81 3.17 13.22
N ALA A 227 11.81 3.78 12.04
CA ALA A 227 12.16 5.18 11.86
C ALA A 227 11.11 6.16 12.40
N GLY A 228 9.91 5.69 12.76
CA GLY A 228 8.85 6.51 13.36
C GLY A 228 7.60 6.67 12.50
N VAL A 229 7.55 6.13 11.28
CA VAL A 229 6.36 6.19 10.43
C VAL A 229 5.23 5.35 11.06
N ARG A 230 4.00 5.86 10.99
CA ARG A 230 2.82 5.19 11.56
C ARG A 230 1.72 4.89 10.55
N ARG A 231 1.76 5.49 9.37
CA ARG A 231 0.81 5.24 8.27
C ARG A 231 1.50 4.43 7.18
N LEU A 232 0.84 3.39 6.69
CA LEU A 232 1.41 2.45 5.73
C LEU A 232 0.41 2.20 4.61
N ASP A 233 0.85 2.44 3.36
CA ASP A 233 0.10 2.05 2.17
C ASP A 233 0.47 0.61 1.79
N MET A 234 -0.56 -0.18 1.53
CA MET A 234 -0.45 -1.57 1.07
C MET A 234 -1.67 -1.96 0.25
N SER A 235 -1.56 -3.08 -0.46
CA SER A 235 -2.58 -3.53 -1.39
C SER A 235 -3.07 -4.91 -1.01
N LEU A 236 -4.38 -5.10 -0.90
CA LEU A 236 -4.99 -6.39 -0.64
C LEU A 236 -4.49 -7.45 -1.64
N GLY A 237 -4.01 -8.59 -1.16
CA GLY A 237 -3.45 -9.63 -2.03
C GLY A 237 -2.11 -9.28 -2.68
N GLY A 238 -1.58 -8.07 -2.48
CA GLY A 238 -0.36 -7.57 -3.13
C GLY A 238 -0.56 -7.21 -4.61
N ILE A 239 -1.78 -6.90 -5.02
CA ILE A 239 -2.10 -6.52 -6.41
C ILE A 239 -1.51 -5.15 -6.78
N GLY A 240 -1.23 -4.96 -8.07
CA GLY A 240 -0.71 -3.73 -8.65
C GLY A 240 0.60 -3.99 -9.38
N GLY A 241 1.34 -2.91 -9.65
CA GLY A 241 2.59 -2.97 -10.40
C GLY A 241 2.92 -1.64 -11.03
N CYS A 242 4.13 -1.53 -11.57
CA CYS A 242 4.56 -0.36 -12.32
C CYS A 242 4.74 -0.74 -13.79
N PRO A 243 4.05 -0.08 -14.74
CA PRO A 243 4.19 -0.39 -16.17
C PRO A 243 5.61 -0.10 -16.70
N TYR A 244 6.38 0.72 -15.97
CA TYR A 244 7.75 1.11 -16.32
C TYR A 244 8.82 0.18 -15.73
N ALA A 245 8.44 -0.86 -14.98
CA ALA A 245 9.35 -1.87 -14.48
C ALA A 245 8.88 -3.27 -14.95
N PRO A 246 9.31 -3.71 -16.15
CA PRO A 246 8.96 -5.03 -16.67
C PRO A 246 9.34 -6.14 -15.69
N GLY A 247 8.37 -6.99 -15.32
CA GLY A 247 8.55 -8.07 -14.35
C GLY A 247 8.50 -7.64 -12.88
N ALA A 248 8.21 -6.37 -12.59
CA ALA A 248 8.00 -5.92 -11.22
C ALA A 248 6.77 -6.58 -10.60
N THR A 249 6.90 -7.11 -9.39
CA THR A 249 5.74 -7.44 -8.57
C THR A 249 5.02 -6.16 -8.16
N GLY A 250 3.76 -6.30 -7.74
CA GLY A 250 2.96 -5.18 -7.26
C GLY A 250 3.38 -4.63 -5.90
N ASN A 251 2.41 -4.00 -5.26
CA ASN A 251 2.51 -3.51 -3.90
C ASN A 251 2.81 -4.63 -2.89
N VAL A 252 3.33 -4.26 -1.72
CA VAL A 252 3.38 -5.19 -0.60
C VAL A 252 1.95 -5.62 -0.21
N ALA A 253 1.77 -6.92 0.05
CA ALA A 253 0.46 -7.47 0.36
C ALA A 253 0.00 -7.09 1.76
N THR A 254 -1.25 -6.62 1.88
CA THR A 254 -1.83 -6.17 3.14
C THR A 254 -1.79 -7.25 4.21
N GLU A 255 -2.28 -8.44 3.90
CA GLU A 255 -2.37 -9.56 4.83
C GLU A 255 -0.99 -10.05 5.31
N ASP A 256 0.03 -10.03 4.45
CA ASP A 256 1.39 -10.46 4.79
C ASP A 256 2.01 -9.49 5.81
N VAL A 257 1.84 -8.19 5.57
CA VAL A 257 2.34 -7.13 6.45
C VAL A 257 1.57 -7.09 7.77
N VAL A 258 0.25 -7.17 7.73
CA VAL A 258 -0.60 -7.18 8.93
C VAL A 258 -0.27 -8.39 9.79
N HIS A 259 -0.14 -9.58 9.20
CA HIS A 259 0.24 -10.80 9.91
C HIS A 259 1.60 -10.65 10.61
N MET A 260 2.61 -10.14 9.90
CA MET A 260 3.94 -9.86 10.45
C MET A 260 3.85 -8.87 11.62
N LEU A 261 3.20 -7.72 11.44
CA LEU A 261 3.10 -6.66 12.45
C LEU A 261 2.36 -7.13 13.70
N GLN A 262 1.26 -7.88 13.55
CA GLN A 262 0.52 -8.47 14.67
C GLN A 262 1.37 -9.49 15.42
N CYS A 263 2.11 -10.35 14.71
CA CYS A 263 3.05 -11.28 15.34
C CYS A 263 4.17 -10.58 16.11
N MET A 264 4.57 -9.38 15.67
CA MET A 264 5.56 -8.53 16.34
C MET A 264 4.99 -7.69 17.49
N GLY A 265 3.68 -7.78 17.75
CA GLY A 265 3.00 -7.11 18.86
C GLY A 265 2.61 -5.65 18.58
N TYR A 266 2.50 -5.24 17.32
CA TYR A 266 1.92 -3.95 16.95
C TYR A 266 0.39 -4.03 16.94
N ASP A 267 -0.27 -2.92 17.30
CA ASP A 267 -1.71 -2.78 17.11
C ASP A 267 -1.99 -2.23 15.71
N THR A 268 -2.42 -3.10 14.80
CA THR A 268 -2.85 -2.69 13.45
C THR A 268 -4.34 -2.34 13.40
N GLY A 269 -5.14 -2.81 14.36
CA GLY A 269 -6.60 -2.80 14.31
C GLY A 269 -7.24 -3.57 13.15
N MET A 270 -6.46 -4.34 12.41
CA MET A 270 -6.92 -5.04 11.21
C MET A 270 -7.50 -6.43 11.53
N ASP A 271 -8.60 -6.78 10.87
CA ASP A 271 -9.18 -8.12 10.87
C ASP A 271 -8.48 -9.02 9.85
N LEU A 272 -7.52 -9.84 10.30
CA LEU A 272 -6.73 -10.67 9.40
C LEU A 272 -7.55 -11.77 8.70
N ASP A 273 -8.50 -12.39 9.38
CA ASP A 273 -9.35 -13.42 8.77
C ASP A 273 -10.27 -12.80 7.72
N GLY A 274 -10.82 -11.62 8.03
CA GLY A 274 -11.59 -10.82 7.07
C GLY A 274 -10.77 -10.38 5.85
N LEU A 275 -9.50 -10.03 6.03
CA LEU A 275 -8.56 -9.71 4.94
C LEU A 275 -8.33 -10.92 4.02
N VAL A 276 -8.02 -12.09 4.57
CA VAL A 276 -7.83 -13.32 3.77
C VAL A 276 -9.09 -13.64 2.95
N ALA A 277 -10.27 -13.50 3.55
CA ALA A 277 -11.53 -13.75 2.85
C ALA A 277 -11.85 -12.67 1.79
N ALA A 278 -11.44 -11.42 2.00
CA ALA A 278 -11.54 -10.36 0.99
C ALA A 278 -10.55 -10.59 -0.16
N ALA A 279 -9.32 -11.03 0.13
CA ALA A 279 -8.31 -11.38 -0.86
C ALA A 279 -8.77 -12.52 -1.77
N ALA A 280 -9.42 -13.56 -1.23
CA ALA A 280 -10.04 -14.62 -2.02
C ALA A 280 -11.14 -14.09 -2.97
N THR A 281 -11.92 -13.09 -2.52
CA THR A 281 -12.92 -12.42 -3.37
C THR A 281 -12.23 -11.65 -4.50
N LEU A 282 -11.19 -10.89 -4.17
CA LEU A 282 -10.38 -10.14 -5.13
C LEU A 282 -9.74 -11.07 -6.18
N GLU A 283 -9.17 -12.20 -5.77
CA GLU A 283 -8.55 -13.19 -6.67
C GLU A 283 -9.56 -13.71 -7.71
N ALA A 284 -10.80 -13.99 -7.27
CA ALA A 284 -11.88 -14.38 -8.17
C ALA A 284 -12.29 -13.26 -9.15
N LEU A 285 -12.27 -12.00 -8.71
CA LEU A 285 -12.59 -10.84 -9.56
C LEU A 285 -11.53 -10.63 -10.65
N VAL A 286 -10.25 -10.70 -10.28
CA VAL A 286 -9.14 -10.43 -11.21
C VAL A 286 -8.75 -11.65 -12.06
N GLN A 287 -9.20 -12.85 -11.67
CA GLN A 287 -9.03 -14.10 -12.42
C GLN A 287 -7.57 -14.52 -12.65
N HIS A 288 -6.68 -14.12 -11.75
CA HIS A 288 -5.31 -14.60 -11.70
C HIS A 288 -4.87 -14.71 -10.24
N ALA A 289 -3.82 -15.51 -10.00
CA ALA A 289 -3.32 -15.72 -8.66
C ALA A 289 -2.80 -14.41 -8.04
N LEU A 290 -3.06 -14.21 -6.75
CA LEU A 290 -2.51 -13.09 -5.97
C LEU A 290 -1.20 -13.48 -5.29
N PRO A 291 -0.18 -12.59 -5.20
CA PRO A 291 1.14 -12.93 -4.66
C PRO A 291 1.20 -13.13 -3.14
N ALA A 292 0.18 -12.70 -2.39
CA ALA A 292 0.16 -12.80 -0.94
C ALA A 292 0.32 -14.24 -0.42
N GLN A 293 1.17 -14.42 0.59
CA GLN A 293 1.48 -15.74 1.14
C GLN A 293 0.51 -16.14 2.25
N VAL A 294 0.12 -15.20 3.12
CA VAL A 294 -0.79 -15.45 4.24
C VAL A 294 -2.18 -15.85 3.75
N SER A 295 -2.64 -15.30 2.62
CA SER A 295 -3.89 -15.74 1.99
C SER A 295 -3.89 -17.21 1.57
N ARG A 296 -2.71 -17.80 1.34
CA ARG A 296 -2.55 -19.22 0.96
C ARG A 296 -2.26 -20.12 2.15
N ALA A 297 -1.42 -19.66 3.07
CA ALA A 297 -0.92 -20.45 4.21
C ALA A 297 -1.79 -20.31 5.46
N GLY A 298 -2.62 -19.26 5.55
CA GLY A 298 -3.31 -18.88 6.77
C GLY A 298 -2.39 -18.29 7.83
N HIS A 299 -2.95 -17.97 8.99
CA HIS A 299 -2.20 -17.47 10.14
C HIS A 299 -1.13 -18.48 10.61
N ARG A 300 0.02 -18.03 11.12
CA ARG A 300 1.14 -18.91 11.57
C ARG A 300 0.79 -19.97 12.62
N LEU A 301 -0.33 -19.82 13.32
CA LEU A 301 -0.84 -20.76 14.33
C LEU A 301 -1.95 -21.67 13.80
N THR A 302 -2.27 -21.60 12.51
CA THR A 302 -3.19 -22.52 11.85
C THR A 302 -2.64 -23.93 12.00
N ARG A 303 -3.44 -24.83 12.57
CA ARG A 303 -3.08 -26.23 12.79
C ARG A 303 -3.72 -27.11 11.73
N HIS A 304 -2.96 -28.09 11.25
CA HIS A 304 -3.46 -29.13 10.35
C HIS A 304 -3.54 -30.46 11.09
N ALA A 305 -4.47 -31.32 10.65
CA ALA A 305 -4.55 -32.68 11.17
C ALA A 305 -3.24 -33.42 10.86
N PRO A 306 -2.74 -34.27 11.78
CA PRO A 306 -1.69 -35.21 11.46
C PRO A 306 -2.08 -36.12 10.28
N PRO A 307 -1.11 -36.69 9.55
CA PRO A 307 -1.39 -37.68 8.52
C PRO A 307 -2.24 -38.84 9.03
N ALA A 308 -3.00 -39.50 8.15
CA ALA A 308 -3.90 -40.59 8.52
C ALA A 308 -3.19 -41.78 9.20
N ASP A 309 -1.93 -42.03 8.83
CA ASP A 309 -1.09 -43.10 9.39
C ASP A 309 -0.25 -42.65 10.60
N PHE A 310 -0.53 -41.47 11.19
CA PHE A 310 0.27 -40.90 12.27
C PHE A 310 0.40 -41.84 13.49
N ALA A 311 -0.66 -42.58 13.83
CA ALA A 311 -0.61 -43.57 14.90
C ALA A 311 0.44 -44.67 14.63
N GLU A 312 0.51 -45.17 13.40
CA GLU A 312 1.50 -46.18 13.00
C GLU A 312 2.92 -45.61 13.00
N ILE A 313 3.08 -44.35 12.56
CA ILE A 313 4.36 -43.64 12.61
C ILE A 313 4.86 -43.58 14.06
N VAL A 314 3.98 -43.27 15.01
CA VAL A 314 4.30 -43.21 16.44
C VAL A 314 4.72 -44.58 16.97
N GLU A 315 3.98 -45.64 16.65
CA GLU A 315 4.33 -47.00 17.12
C GLU A 315 5.66 -47.48 16.53
N ARG A 316 5.91 -47.26 15.22
CA ARG A 316 7.21 -47.56 14.59
C ARG A 316 8.36 -46.77 15.20
N ALA A 317 8.13 -45.53 15.64
CA ALA A 317 9.15 -44.72 16.31
C ALA A 317 9.50 -45.27 17.69
N LYS A 318 8.50 -45.53 18.54
CA LYS A 318 8.71 -46.08 19.90
C LYS A 318 9.41 -47.44 19.88
N ALA A 319 9.08 -48.30 18.92
CA ALA A 319 9.71 -49.61 18.79
C ALA A 319 11.22 -49.53 18.50
N ARG A 320 11.67 -48.50 17.75
CA ARG A 320 13.11 -48.29 17.48
C ARG A 320 13.88 -47.90 18.75
N ASP A 321 13.29 -47.07 19.60
CA ASP A 321 13.91 -46.68 20.87
C ASP A 321 14.04 -47.86 21.84
N ALA A 322 13.08 -48.78 21.83
CA ALA A 322 13.12 -50.00 22.62
C ALA A 322 14.24 -50.96 22.16
N GLY A 323 14.36 -51.20 20.85
CA GLY A 323 15.41 -52.07 20.30
C GLY A 323 16.83 -51.50 20.43
N THR A 324 16.98 -50.18 20.51
CA THR A 324 18.30 -49.53 20.71
C THR A 324 18.80 -49.69 22.15
N LYS A 325 17.89 -49.80 23.13
CA LYS A 325 18.25 -50.05 24.54
C LYS A 325 18.72 -51.50 24.78
N GLU A 326 18.20 -52.48 24.04
CA GLU A 326 18.61 -53.89 24.16
C GLU A 326 20.00 -54.18 23.56
N LEU A 327 20.52 -53.31 22.68
CA LEU A 327 21.85 -53.45 22.07
C LEU A 327 22.97 -52.74 22.86
N GLN A 328 22.64 -51.99 23.92
CA GLN A 328 23.60 -51.26 24.76
C GLN A 328 23.81 -51.85 26.16
N THR A 329 23.23 -53.02 26.45
CA THR A 329 23.43 -53.82 27.67
C THR A 329 24.16 -55.10 27.36
#